data_AF-A0AAW3V189-F1
#
_entry.id   AF-A0AAW3V189-F1
#
_cell.length_a   1.000
_cell.length_b   1.000
_cell.length_c   1.000
_cell.angle_alpha   90.00
_cell.angle_beta   90.00
_cell.angle_gamma   90.00
#
_symmetry.space_group_name_H-M   'P 1'
#
loop_
_entity.id
_entity.type
_entity.pdbx_description
1 polymer ?
#
loop_
_entity_poly.entity_id
_entity_poly.type
_entity_poly.pdbx_seq_one_letter_code
_entity_poly.pdbx_strand_id
1 'polypeptide(L)'
;MKRRNLALVEGIPRGVGRDYADAQRLGLIDPRIAALVSAMNVPQLIHTIACCEGHGGWGEFSSPYVAFEAPVELAAILHERLQADMMQSRSRLNFNWSVEGGFGRQQQLVFRLSIPGINRYRWVSRKRLDGDISVVREMLLDAICQLRGSVHRAE
;
A
#
# COMPACT_ATOMS: atom_id res chain seq x y z
N MET A 1 7.19 28.18 -11.65
CA MET A 1 6.96 26.74 -11.46
C MET A 1 7.70 25.98 -12.56
N LYS A 2 8.92 25.47 -12.29
CA LYS A 2 9.67 24.67 -13.28
C LYS A 2 8.95 23.33 -13.45
N ARG A 3 8.29 23.10 -14.59
CA ARG A 3 7.81 21.77 -14.96
C ARG A 3 9.06 20.88 -15.04
N ARG A 4 9.29 20.04 -14.02
CA ARG A 4 10.27 18.95 -14.14
C ARG A 4 9.81 18.14 -15.34
N ASN A 5 10.62 18.05 -16.40
CA ASN A 5 10.36 17.14 -17.50
C ASN A 5 10.26 15.74 -16.88
N LEU A 6 9.03 15.24 -16.73
CA LEU A 6 8.80 13.89 -16.26
C LEU A 6 9.35 12.97 -17.36
N ALA A 7 10.24 12.05 -16.98
CA ALA A 7 10.71 11.04 -17.90
C ALA A 7 9.52 10.33 -18.55
N LEU A 8 9.50 10.24 -19.88
CA LEU A 8 8.48 9.50 -20.60
C LEU A 8 8.85 8.02 -20.59
N VAL A 9 7.86 7.16 -20.35
CA VAL A 9 7.99 5.71 -20.50
C VAL A 9 6.91 5.28 -21.48
N GLU A 10 7.33 4.79 -22.65
CA GLU A 10 6.43 4.49 -23.78
C GLU A 10 5.51 5.69 -24.13
N GLY A 11 6.08 6.90 -24.18
CA GLY A 11 5.34 8.12 -24.54
C GLY A 11 4.44 8.71 -23.46
N ILE A 12 4.25 8.03 -22.32
CA ILE A 12 3.43 8.50 -21.20
C ILE A 12 4.34 8.99 -20.06
N PRO A 13 4.07 10.17 -19.45
CA PRO A 13 4.86 10.68 -18.33
C PRO A 13 4.90 9.73 -17.13
N ARG A 14 6.08 9.60 -16.51
CA ARG A 14 6.23 8.89 -15.23
C ARG A 14 5.33 9.55 -14.17
N GLY A 15 4.61 8.73 -13.40
CA GLY A 15 3.67 9.19 -12.37
C GLY A 15 2.22 9.36 -12.84
N VAL A 16 1.93 9.17 -14.13
CA VAL A 16 0.56 8.96 -14.62
C VAL A 16 0.11 7.54 -14.26
N GLY A 17 -1.15 7.39 -13.87
CA GLY A 17 -1.75 6.09 -13.52
C GLY A 17 -1.67 5.11 -14.70
N ARG A 18 -1.35 3.85 -14.38
CA ARG A 18 -1.24 2.73 -15.33
C ARG A 18 -1.80 1.48 -14.67
N ASP A 19 -2.20 0.51 -15.50
CA ASP A 19 -2.52 -0.82 -15.00
C ASP A 19 -1.30 -1.46 -14.30
N TYR A 20 -1.57 -2.30 -13.30
CA TYR A 20 -0.53 -2.98 -12.53
C TYR A 20 0.37 -3.86 -13.42
N ALA A 21 -0.18 -4.62 -14.37
CA ALA A 21 0.60 -5.51 -15.22
C ALA A 21 1.58 -4.72 -16.09
N ASP A 22 1.15 -3.57 -16.62
CA ASP A 22 2.02 -2.66 -17.37
C ASP A 22 3.08 -2.02 -16.48
N ALA A 23 2.70 -1.54 -15.30
CA ALA A 23 3.65 -0.96 -14.35
C ALA A 23 4.72 -1.97 -13.91
N GLN A 24 4.35 -3.24 -13.73
CA GLN A 24 5.25 -4.33 -13.41
C GLN A 24 6.18 -4.66 -14.60
N ARG A 25 5.62 -4.84 -15.80
CA ARG A 25 6.39 -5.11 -17.04
C ARG A 25 7.46 -4.04 -17.30
N LEU A 26 7.12 -2.78 -17.04
CA LEU A 26 7.99 -1.63 -17.28
C LEU A 26 8.93 -1.29 -16.12
N GLY A 27 8.89 -2.05 -15.01
CA GLY A 27 9.74 -1.79 -13.85
C GLY A 27 9.45 -0.44 -13.17
N LEU A 28 8.18 0.00 -13.16
CA LEU A 28 7.77 1.28 -12.60
C LEU A 28 7.38 1.22 -11.12
N ILE A 29 7.26 0.01 -10.56
CA ILE A 29 6.95 -0.21 -9.15
C ILE A 29 8.26 -0.12 -8.36
N ASP A 30 8.26 0.67 -7.30
CA ASP A 30 9.45 0.84 -6.47
C ASP A 30 9.85 -0.50 -5.81
N PRO A 31 11.15 -0.86 -5.83
CA PRO A 31 11.58 -2.21 -5.50
C PRO A 31 11.30 -2.61 -4.05
N ARG A 32 11.30 -1.67 -3.09
CA ARG A 32 11.11 -2.00 -1.67
C ARG A 32 9.66 -2.31 -1.32
N ILE A 33 8.70 -1.81 -2.11
CA ILE A 33 7.26 -2.07 -1.90
C ILE A 33 6.70 -3.10 -2.89
N ALA A 34 7.46 -3.49 -3.92
CA ALA A 34 7.02 -4.38 -4.99
C ALA A 34 6.40 -5.70 -4.51
N ALA A 35 6.98 -6.33 -3.47
CA ALA A 35 6.45 -7.59 -2.94
C ALA A 35 5.08 -7.43 -2.28
N LEU A 36 4.84 -6.30 -1.60
CA LEU A 36 3.54 -5.97 -1.03
C LEU A 36 2.53 -5.66 -2.14
N VAL A 37 2.92 -4.84 -3.12
CA VAL A 37 2.06 -4.50 -4.27
C VAL A 37 1.66 -5.75 -5.04
N SER A 38 2.57 -6.70 -5.24
CA SER A 38 2.26 -7.97 -5.88
C SER A 38 1.24 -8.80 -5.08
N ALA A 39 1.38 -8.84 -3.75
CA ALA A 39 0.39 -9.49 -2.88
C ALA A 39 -0.98 -8.77 -2.87
N MET A 40 -1.02 -7.48 -3.21
CA MET A 40 -2.22 -6.64 -3.33
C MET A 40 -2.83 -6.61 -4.74
N ASN A 41 -2.37 -7.46 -5.66
CA ASN A 41 -3.00 -7.61 -6.98
C ASN A 41 -3.50 -9.05 -7.16
N VAL A 42 -4.54 -9.38 -6.40
CA VAL A 42 -5.21 -10.68 -6.44
C VAL A 42 -6.41 -10.58 -7.38
N PRO A 43 -6.49 -11.41 -8.44
CA PRO A 43 -7.59 -11.37 -9.40
C PRO A 43 -8.95 -11.37 -8.70
N GLN A 44 -9.81 -10.43 -9.11
CA GLN A 44 -11.17 -10.24 -8.61
C GLN A 44 -11.31 -9.92 -7.11
N LEU A 45 -10.20 -9.67 -6.40
CA LEU A 45 -10.23 -9.42 -4.96
C LEU A 45 -9.56 -8.09 -4.58
N ILE A 46 -8.35 -7.84 -5.08
CA ILE A 46 -7.60 -6.61 -4.77
C ILE A 46 -6.98 -6.07 -6.04
N HIS A 47 -7.17 -4.78 -6.29
CA HIS A 47 -6.55 -4.08 -7.40
C HIS A 47 -5.80 -2.85 -6.88
N THR A 48 -4.50 -2.76 -7.14
CA THR A 48 -3.70 -1.58 -6.73
C THR A 48 -3.85 -0.47 -7.77
N ILE A 49 -4.21 0.73 -7.31
CA ILE A 49 -4.38 1.93 -8.15
C ILE A 49 -3.09 2.75 -8.18
N ALA A 50 -2.43 2.87 -7.03
CA ALA A 50 -1.21 3.66 -6.89
C ALA A 50 -0.40 3.18 -5.69
N CYS A 51 0.92 3.33 -5.75
CA CYS A 51 1.79 2.99 -4.63
C CYS A 51 3.02 3.90 -4.60
N CYS A 52 3.66 3.95 -3.44
CA CYS A 52 4.96 4.59 -3.25
C CYS A 52 5.68 3.87 -2.12
N GLU A 53 6.96 3.52 -2.28
CA GLU A 53 7.75 2.92 -1.19
C GLU A 53 8.09 3.90 -0.04
N GLY A 54 7.71 5.16 -0.21
CA GLY A 54 8.06 6.28 0.64
C GLY A 54 9.43 6.82 0.27
N HIS A 55 9.46 8.08 -0.16
CA HIS A 55 10.68 8.76 -0.57
C HIS A 55 10.88 10.01 0.29
N GLY A 56 12.13 10.26 0.71
CA GLY A 56 12.55 11.49 1.38
C GLY A 56 13.69 12.14 0.61
N GLY A 57 13.47 13.36 0.11
CA GLY A 57 14.50 14.21 -0.47
C GLY A 57 14.58 15.58 0.21
N TRP A 58 15.44 16.47 -0.29
CA TRP A 58 15.52 17.87 0.15
C TRP A 58 14.22 18.62 -0.22
N GLY A 59 13.20 18.52 0.63
CA GLY A 59 11.98 19.34 0.58
C GLY A 59 10.68 18.65 0.15
N GLU A 60 10.73 17.41 -0.35
CA GLU A 60 9.53 16.63 -0.73
C GLU A 60 9.58 15.27 -0.03
N PHE A 61 8.51 14.97 0.72
CA PHE A 61 8.35 13.73 1.46
C PHE A 61 7.06 13.04 1.04
N SER A 62 7.12 11.72 0.87
CA SER A 62 5.95 10.87 0.77
C SER A 62 6.04 9.74 1.77
N SER A 63 5.01 9.59 2.62
CA SER A 63 4.81 8.39 3.43
C SER A 63 4.60 7.20 2.49
N PRO A 64 5.15 6.01 2.78
CA PRO A 64 4.82 4.83 2.00
C PRO A 64 3.31 4.61 1.99
N TYR A 65 2.80 4.19 0.83
CA TYR A 65 1.40 3.88 0.72
C TYR A 65 1.12 2.89 -0.41
N VAL A 66 -0.01 2.21 -0.28
CA VAL A 66 -0.69 1.53 -1.38
C VAL A 66 -2.15 1.99 -1.37
N ALA A 67 -2.61 2.55 -2.48
CA ALA A 67 -4.01 2.84 -2.74
C ALA A 67 -4.60 1.70 -3.58
N PHE A 68 -5.73 1.14 -3.15
CA PHE A 68 -6.27 -0.08 -3.71
C PHE A 68 -7.79 -0.17 -3.60
N GLU A 69 -8.38 -0.98 -4.46
CA GLU A 69 -9.79 -1.39 -4.41
C GLU A 69 -9.85 -2.80 -3.84
N ALA A 70 -10.82 -3.05 -2.96
CA ALA A 70 -11.08 -4.35 -2.34
C ALA A 70 -12.50 -4.37 -1.74
N PRO A 71 -13.04 -5.55 -1.38
CA PRO A 71 -14.21 -5.64 -0.50
C PRO A 71 -13.95 -4.93 0.84
N VAL A 72 -14.98 -4.30 1.39
CA VAL A 72 -14.91 -3.58 2.68
C VAL A 72 -14.49 -4.53 3.80
N GLU A 73 -14.96 -5.76 3.76
CA GLU A 73 -14.67 -6.82 4.72
C GLU A 73 -13.17 -7.13 4.76
N LEU A 74 -12.51 -7.20 3.61
CA LEU A 74 -11.07 -7.44 3.55
C LEU A 74 -10.28 -6.26 4.13
N ALA A 75 -10.68 -5.04 3.75
CA ALA A 75 -10.06 -3.82 4.26
C ALA A 75 -10.23 -3.72 5.79
N ALA A 76 -11.40 -4.10 6.32
CA ALA A 76 -11.69 -4.12 7.74
C ALA A 76 -10.85 -5.17 8.48
N ILE A 77 -10.75 -6.41 7.97
CA ILE A 77 -9.90 -7.46 8.57
C ILE A 77 -8.43 -7.01 8.61
N LEU A 78 -7.94 -6.42 7.50
CA LEU A 78 -6.57 -5.90 7.46
C LEU A 78 -6.39 -4.77 8.48
N HIS A 79 -7.33 -3.82 8.55
CA HIS A 79 -7.27 -2.72 9.50
C HIS A 79 -7.24 -3.23 10.96
N GLU A 80 -8.13 -4.16 11.30
CA GLU A 80 -8.20 -4.76 12.63
C GLU A 80 -6.87 -5.41 13.01
N ARG A 81 -6.25 -6.16 12.09
CA ARG A 81 -4.94 -6.78 12.34
C ARG A 81 -3.84 -5.77 12.61
N LEU A 82 -3.80 -4.67 11.85
CA LEU A 82 -2.83 -3.59 12.06
C LEU A 82 -3.03 -2.94 13.44
N GLN A 83 -4.28 -2.65 13.81
CA GLN A 83 -4.59 -2.07 15.13
C GLN A 83 -4.30 -3.05 16.27
N ALA A 84 -4.62 -4.34 16.10
CA ALA A 84 -4.37 -5.36 17.10
C ALA A 84 -2.87 -5.54 17.38
N ASP A 85 -2.00 -5.54 16.36
CA ASP A 85 -0.54 -5.62 16.54
C ASP A 85 0.01 -4.45 17.36
N MET A 86 -0.48 -3.24 17.08
CA MET A 86 -0.08 -2.04 17.83
C MET A 86 -0.47 -2.05 19.30
N MET A 87 -1.55 -2.74 19.65
CA MET A 87 -2.01 -2.88 21.04
C MET A 87 -1.25 -3.95 21.81
N GLN A 88 -0.38 -4.74 21.16
CA GLN A 88 0.43 -5.75 21.83
C GLN A 88 1.57 -5.11 22.62
N SER A 89 1.94 -5.74 23.75
CA SER A 89 3.10 -5.34 24.55
C SER A 89 4.42 -5.41 23.76
N ARG A 90 4.45 -6.22 22.70
CA ARG A 90 5.57 -6.32 21.76
C ARG A 90 5.07 -6.33 20.31
N SER A 91 4.67 -5.16 19.84
CA SER A 91 4.30 -4.89 18.44
C SER A 91 5.38 -5.37 17.46
N ARG A 92 4.95 -6.00 16.36
CA ARG A 92 5.84 -6.36 15.23
C ARG A 92 6.11 -5.16 14.35
N LEU A 93 5.12 -4.28 14.21
CA LEU A 93 5.21 -3.04 13.47
C LEU A 93 5.96 -1.97 14.28
N ASN A 94 6.75 -1.18 13.58
CA ASN A 94 7.49 -0.04 14.10
C ASN A 94 6.71 1.27 13.99
N PHE A 95 5.76 1.33 13.06
CA PHE A 95 4.94 2.49 12.75
C PHE A 95 3.45 2.14 12.77
N ASN A 96 2.62 3.16 12.98
CA ASN A 96 1.16 3.01 12.96
C ASN A 96 0.65 2.93 11.52
N TRP A 97 0.63 1.73 10.95
CA TRP A 97 -0.02 1.50 9.66
C TRP A 97 -1.53 1.49 9.83
N SER A 98 -2.23 2.21 8.95
CA SER A 98 -3.68 2.26 8.90
C SER A 98 -4.19 1.94 7.50
N VAL A 99 -5.46 1.54 7.44
CA VAL A 99 -6.25 1.45 6.21
C VAL A 99 -7.37 2.48 6.36
N GLU A 100 -7.42 3.44 5.44
CA GLU A 100 -8.42 4.50 5.42
C GLU A 100 -9.22 4.42 4.12
N GLY A 101 -10.54 4.51 4.20
CA GLY A 101 -11.43 4.54 3.04
C GLY A 101 -11.69 5.96 2.55
N GLY A 102 -11.80 6.14 1.24
CA GLY A 102 -12.20 7.39 0.61
C GLY A 102 -12.76 7.14 -0.79
N PHE A 103 -13.23 8.20 -1.44
CA PHE A 103 -13.72 8.10 -2.82
C PHE A 103 -12.64 8.52 -3.82
N GLY A 104 -12.42 7.67 -4.82
CA GLY A 104 -11.56 7.95 -5.95
C GLY A 104 -12.18 8.97 -6.91
N ARG A 105 -11.44 9.30 -7.98
CA ARG A 105 -11.88 10.27 -9.00
C ARG A 105 -13.14 9.85 -9.76
N GLN A 106 -13.44 8.55 -9.80
CA GLN A 106 -14.62 8.00 -10.47
C GLN A 106 -15.72 7.64 -9.45
N GLN A 107 -15.67 8.22 -8.25
CA GLN A 107 -16.62 7.98 -7.15
C GLN A 107 -16.65 6.53 -6.66
N GLN A 108 -15.64 5.72 -7.01
CA GLN A 108 -15.48 4.38 -6.49
C GLN A 108 -14.80 4.40 -5.12
N LEU A 109 -15.14 3.43 -4.26
CA LEU A 109 -14.50 3.29 -2.96
C LEU A 109 -13.05 2.83 -3.14
N VAL A 110 -12.12 3.59 -2.59
CA VAL A 110 -10.68 3.32 -2.61
C VAL A 110 -10.16 3.33 -1.19
N PHE A 111 -9.39 2.31 -0.85
CA PHE A 111 -8.68 2.22 0.41
C PHE A 111 -7.25 2.68 0.25
N ARG A 112 -6.71 3.27 1.31
CA ARG A 112 -5.32 3.69 1.41
C ARG A 112 -4.68 3.00 2.61
N LEU A 113 -3.77 2.08 2.33
CA LEU A 113 -2.84 1.52 3.31
C LEU A 113 -1.65 2.46 3.42
N SER A 114 -1.42 3.09 4.57
CA SER A 114 -0.30 4.01 4.76
C SER A 114 0.05 4.18 6.22
N ILE A 115 1.07 4.99 6.52
CA ILE A 115 1.36 5.44 7.88
C ILE A 115 0.90 6.89 8.03
N PRO A 116 -0.19 7.17 8.77
CA PRO A 116 -0.64 8.53 9.04
C PRO A 116 0.41 9.30 9.84
N GLY A 117 0.51 10.60 9.60
CA GLY A 117 1.23 11.51 10.49
C GLY A 117 2.76 11.49 10.41
N ILE A 118 3.40 10.65 9.57
CA ILE A 118 4.83 10.85 9.27
C ILE A 118 4.96 12.12 8.41
N ASN A 119 5.57 13.16 8.95
CA ASN A 119 5.84 14.42 8.24
C ASN A 119 7.31 14.85 8.28
N ARG A 120 8.19 14.11 8.99
CA ARG A 120 9.62 14.41 9.12
C ARG A 120 10.48 13.14 9.11
N TYR A 121 10.95 12.78 7.93
CA TYR A 121 11.66 11.51 7.70
C TYR A 121 13.12 11.47 8.19
N ARG A 122 13.69 12.60 8.66
CA ARG A 122 15.10 12.65 9.15
C ARG A 122 15.38 11.62 10.25
N TRP A 123 14.35 11.15 10.95
CA TRP A 123 14.46 10.20 12.05
C TRP A 123 13.81 8.83 11.75
N VAL A 124 13.31 8.63 10.53
CA VAL A 124 12.68 7.37 10.14
C VAL A 124 13.75 6.43 9.58
N SER A 125 13.99 5.34 10.30
CA SER A 125 14.90 4.30 9.84
C SER A 125 14.30 3.56 8.65
N ARG A 126 14.94 3.65 7.48
CA ARG A 126 14.55 2.91 6.28
C ARG A 126 14.47 1.40 6.53
N LYS A 127 15.42 0.85 7.29
CA LYS A 127 15.44 -0.57 7.67
C LYS A 127 14.18 -0.96 8.45
N ARG A 128 13.73 -0.13 9.39
CA ARG A 128 12.49 -0.36 10.16
C ARG A 128 11.28 -0.32 9.23
N LEU A 129 11.25 0.63 8.28
CA LEU A 129 10.14 0.73 7.35
C LEU A 129 10.08 -0.45 6.36
N ASP A 130 11.22 -0.91 5.84
CA ASP A 130 11.29 -2.12 5.01
C ASP A 130 10.83 -3.37 5.77
N GLY A 131 11.18 -3.45 7.06
CA GLY A 131 10.69 -4.48 7.97
C GLY A 131 9.18 -4.44 8.11
N ASP A 132 8.61 -3.26 8.37
CA ASP A 132 7.16 -3.09 8.46
C ASP A 132 6.45 -3.47 7.16
N ILE A 133 6.94 -3.06 5.98
CA ILE A 133 6.34 -3.45 4.68
C ILE A 133 6.24 -4.97 4.56
N SER A 134 7.26 -5.69 5.02
CA SER A 134 7.26 -7.16 5.02
C SER A 134 6.22 -7.73 5.98
N VAL A 135 6.12 -7.18 7.20
CA VAL A 135 5.11 -7.59 8.20
C VAL A 135 3.70 -7.31 7.72
N VAL A 136 3.46 -6.14 7.13
CA VAL A 136 2.15 -5.76 6.57
C VAL A 136 1.75 -6.68 5.43
N ARG A 137 2.70 -7.09 4.57
CA ARG A 137 2.45 -8.10 3.53
C ARG A 137 1.99 -9.43 4.13
N GLU A 138 2.62 -9.88 5.22
CA GLU A 138 2.19 -11.12 5.90
C GLU A 138 0.78 -10.97 6.49
N MET A 139 0.50 -9.86 7.18
CA MET A 139 -0.83 -9.57 7.73
C MET A 139 -1.92 -9.52 6.65
N LEU A 140 -1.60 -9.00 5.46
CA LEU A 140 -2.49 -9.01 4.31
C LEU A 140 -2.78 -10.43 3.81
N LEU A 141 -1.74 -11.27 3.66
CA LEU A 141 -1.91 -12.65 3.21
C LEU A 141 -2.80 -13.43 4.19
N ASP A 142 -2.61 -13.23 5.50
CA ASP A 142 -3.47 -13.81 6.52
C ASP A 142 -4.92 -13.31 6.42
N ALA A 143 -5.12 -12.00 6.16
CA ALA A 143 -6.43 -11.41 5.97
C ALA A 143 -7.17 -12.01 4.76
N ILE A 144 -6.47 -12.22 3.64
CA ILE A 144 -7.01 -12.87 2.44
C ILE A 144 -7.42 -14.32 2.76
N CYS A 145 -6.56 -15.07 3.45
CA CYS A 145 -6.86 -16.43 3.88
C CYS A 145 -8.09 -16.49 4.79
N GLN A 146 -8.18 -15.58 5.77
CA GLN A 146 -9.33 -15.47 6.67
C GLN A 146 -10.63 -15.18 5.90
N LEU A 147 -10.62 -14.20 4.99
CA LEU A 147 -11.79 -13.85 4.20
C LEU A 147 -12.29 -15.05 3.38
N ARG A 148 -11.38 -15.71 2.65
CA ARG A 148 -11.71 -16.90 1.85
C ARG A 148 -12.27 -18.02 2.71
N GLY A 149 -11.67 -18.27 3.88
CA GLY A 149 -12.17 -19.28 4.83
C GLY A 149 -13.55 -18.95 5.42
N SER A 150 -13.91 -17.68 5.53
CA SER A 150 -15.25 -17.27 5.99
C SER A 150 -16.32 -17.43 4.90
N VAL A 151 -15.98 -17.21 3.63
CA VAL A 151 -16.91 -17.44 2.50
C VAL A 151 -17.31 -18.92 2.40
N HIS A 152 -16.36 -19.84 2.52
CA HIS A 152 -16.62 -21.29 2.43
C HIS A 152 -17.42 -21.87 3.61
N ARG A 153 -17.62 -21.10 4.69
CA ARG A 153 -18.43 -21.52 5.86
C ARG A 153 -19.86 -20.99 5.82
N ALA A 154 -20.18 -20.12 4.87
CA ALA A 154 -21.48 -19.48 4.73
C ALA A 154 -22.35 -20.12 3.63
N GLU A 155 -21.82 -21.13 2.92
CA GLU A 155 -22.51 -21.99 1.93
C GLU A 155 -22.84 -23.35 2.55
#